data_AF-A0AAD2GAF3-F1
#
_entry.id   AF-A0AAD2GAF3-F1
#
_cell.length_a   1.000
_cell.length_b   1.000
_cell.length_c   1.000
_cell.angle_alpha   90.00
_cell.angle_beta   90.00
_cell.angle_gamma   90.00
#
_symmetry.space_group_name_H-M   'P 1'
#
loop_
_entity.id
_entity.type
_entity.pdbx_description
1 polymer ?
#
loop_
_entity_poly.entity_id
_entity_poly.type
_entity_poly.pdbx_seq_one_letter_code
_entity_poly.pdbx_strand_id
1 'polypeptide(L)'
;MSDNTFTYVKIPVNSEEPIEELSASKSGGLEKDALVKNAKAYFQQQSNSDQPSCEIMALSIPLPGNQYRAVSLYSSDLPGASTKENERATKLVTACGHSLPKAICGDVFIGRAYDNEEFEWERVDFRASDASPTAAWCRVARQKGGGGGQGGSASSLNSLVQQQMNVSGGPPHVVAPQTQALYGMDGAPAVVEDWGSWTQSADEVEAKLSIPSGTKSKDCKISFKRNQLSVAVHGETKISGILFSAIVPDDCTFTMEDAKDGTRDLCITLTKANEGSTWSFLTETA
;
A
#
# COMPACT_ATOMS: atom_id res chain seq x y z
N MET A 1 13.86 17.75 -27.57
CA MET A 1 13.28 16.42 -27.80
C MET A 1 13.15 15.82 -26.42
N SER A 2 11.93 15.73 -25.89
CA SER A 2 11.69 15.01 -24.64
C SER A 2 12.11 13.56 -24.85
N ASP A 3 12.99 13.03 -24.02
CA ASP A 3 13.40 11.63 -24.12
C ASP A 3 12.15 10.75 -24.12
N ASN A 4 11.96 9.98 -25.20
CA ASN A 4 10.81 9.09 -25.40
C ASN A 4 10.93 7.83 -24.54
N THR A 5 11.26 8.02 -23.27
CA THR A 5 11.54 6.98 -22.29
C THR A 5 10.67 7.15 -21.06
N PHE A 6 10.59 6.11 -20.25
CA PHE A 6 9.95 6.13 -18.95
C PHE A 6 10.80 5.36 -17.95
N THR A 7 10.70 5.73 -16.68
CA THR A 7 11.32 5.02 -15.56
C THR A 7 10.35 4.00 -14.96
N TYR A 8 10.86 2.83 -14.63
CA TYR A 8 10.19 1.80 -13.83
C TYR A 8 11.21 1.19 -12.88
N VAL A 9 10.77 0.42 -11.88
CA VAL A 9 11.70 -0.10 -10.87
C VAL A 9 11.75 -1.61 -10.83
N LYS A 10 12.91 -2.15 -10.47
CA LYS A 10 13.06 -3.50 -9.91
C LYS A 10 13.16 -3.39 -8.40
N ILE A 11 12.39 -4.18 -7.67
CA ILE A 11 12.51 -4.35 -6.22
C ILE A 11 13.17 -5.72 -5.98
N PRO A 12 14.48 -5.77 -5.68
CA PRO A 12 15.16 -7.03 -5.39
C PRO A 12 14.57 -7.74 -4.17
N VAL A 13 14.56 -9.07 -4.19
CA VAL A 13 14.20 -9.92 -3.04
C VAL A 13 15.21 -9.79 -1.90
N ASN A 14 16.45 -9.41 -2.21
CA ASN A 14 17.44 -9.06 -1.20
C ASN A 14 17.19 -7.63 -0.71
N SER A 15 16.79 -7.47 0.55
CA SER A 15 16.49 -6.17 1.14
C SER A 15 17.74 -5.29 1.33
N GLU A 16 18.94 -5.87 1.30
CA GLU A 16 20.20 -5.15 1.33
C GLU A 16 20.51 -4.46 -0.02
N GLU A 17 19.91 -4.93 -1.11
CA GLU A 17 20.06 -4.32 -2.43
C GLU A 17 19.06 -3.16 -2.59
N PRO A 18 19.50 -1.99 -3.09
CA PRO A 18 18.62 -0.85 -3.30
C PRO A 18 17.57 -1.16 -4.37
N ILE A 19 16.45 -0.43 -4.34
CA ILE A 19 15.49 -0.45 -5.45
C ILE A 19 16.18 0.14 -6.67
N GLU A 20 16.18 -0.60 -7.78
CA GLU A 20 16.86 -0.21 -9.01
C GLU A 20 15.90 0.55 -9.94
N GLU A 21 16.26 1.76 -10.35
CA GLU A 21 15.55 2.49 -11.40
C GLU A 21 16.06 2.07 -12.78
N LEU A 22 15.15 1.62 -13.63
CA LEU A 22 15.41 1.19 -14.99
C LEU A 22 14.67 2.13 -15.95
N SER A 23 15.27 2.39 -17.11
CA SER A 23 14.65 3.23 -18.14
C SER A 23 14.44 2.43 -19.42
N ALA A 24 13.28 2.59 -20.04
CA ALA A 24 12.96 1.97 -21.31
C ALA A 24 12.20 2.92 -22.24
N SER A 25 12.21 2.60 -23.55
CA SER A 25 11.51 3.39 -24.55
C SER A 25 9.99 3.27 -24.40
N LYS A 26 9.26 4.37 -24.54
CA LYS A 26 7.79 4.38 -24.68
C LYS A 26 7.33 3.84 -26.04
N SER A 27 8.24 3.63 -26.99
CA SER A 27 7.91 3.08 -28.31
C SER A 27 7.43 1.63 -28.19
N GLY A 28 6.32 1.28 -28.84
CA GLY A 28 5.89 -0.11 -29.00
C GLY A 28 4.43 -0.39 -28.66
N GLY A 29 3.76 0.52 -27.95
CA GLY A 29 2.36 0.36 -27.56
C GLY A 29 2.13 -0.91 -26.71
N LEU A 30 0.89 -1.38 -26.65
CA LEU A 30 0.48 -2.52 -25.82
C LEU A 30 1.22 -3.83 -26.17
N GLU A 31 1.44 -4.06 -27.47
CA GLU A 31 2.02 -5.33 -27.96
C GLU A 31 3.52 -5.44 -27.72
N LYS A 32 4.23 -4.31 -27.69
CA LYS A 32 5.70 -4.26 -27.57
C LYS A 32 6.15 -3.41 -26.39
N ASP A 33 5.35 -3.40 -25.32
CA ASP A 33 5.68 -2.69 -24.09
C ASP A 33 7.03 -3.18 -23.54
N ALA A 34 7.97 -2.24 -23.41
CA ALA A 34 9.35 -2.55 -23.10
C ALA A 34 9.52 -3.09 -21.67
N LEU A 35 8.69 -2.63 -20.72
CA LEU A 35 8.73 -3.14 -19.34
C LEU A 35 8.31 -4.60 -19.30
N VAL A 36 7.17 -4.95 -19.90
CA VAL A 36 6.69 -6.35 -19.96
C VAL A 36 7.74 -7.25 -20.60
N LYS A 37 8.31 -6.81 -21.73
CA LYS A 37 9.37 -7.56 -22.42
C LYS A 37 10.60 -7.78 -21.52
N ASN A 38 11.06 -6.74 -20.84
CA ASN A 38 12.24 -6.81 -19.98
C ASN A 38 11.99 -7.69 -18.75
N ALA A 39 10.83 -7.56 -18.11
CA ALA A 39 10.45 -8.39 -16.96
C ALA A 39 10.39 -9.87 -17.34
N LYS A 40 9.72 -10.22 -18.44
CA LYS A 40 9.64 -11.62 -18.91
C LYS A 40 11.01 -12.20 -19.26
N ALA A 41 11.87 -11.43 -19.93
CA ALA A 41 13.23 -11.85 -20.25
C ALA A 41 14.08 -12.09 -18.99
N TYR A 42 13.94 -11.21 -17.99
CA TYR A 42 14.61 -11.36 -16.70
C TYR A 42 14.19 -12.65 -15.98
N PHE A 43 12.89 -12.89 -15.86
CA PHE A 43 12.38 -14.09 -15.18
C PHE A 43 12.69 -15.36 -15.95
N GLN A 44 12.66 -15.32 -17.28
CA GLN A 44 13.12 -16.44 -18.11
C GLN A 44 14.55 -16.84 -17.77
N GLN A 45 15.45 -15.85 -17.68
CA GLN A 45 16.85 -16.08 -17.37
C GLN A 45 17.05 -16.60 -15.94
N GLN A 46 16.34 -16.02 -14.95
CA GLN A 46 16.44 -16.48 -13.57
C GLN A 46 15.94 -17.93 -13.37
N SER A 47 14.85 -18.29 -14.04
CA SER A 47 14.25 -19.63 -13.94
C SER A 47 14.88 -20.65 -14.91
N ASN A 48 15.81 -20.24 -15.77
CA ASN A 48 16.33 -21.04 -16.88
C ASN A 48 15.20 -21.70 -17.70
N SER A 49 14.18 -20.92 -18.04
CA SER A 49 12.97 -21.38 -18.76
C SER A 49 13.14 -21.24 -20.27
N ASP A 50 12.54 -22.15 -21.03
CA ASP A 50 12.52 -22.09 -22.50
C ASP A 50 11.62 -20.96 -23.03
N GLN A 51 10.59 -20.56 -22.27
CA GLN A 51 9.66 -19.51 -22.68
C GLN A 51 9.62 -18.35 -21.67
N PRO A 52 9.59 -17.10 -22.15
CA PRO A 52 9.47 -15.91 -21.30
C PRO A 52 8.04 -15.72 -20.80
N SER A 53 7.87 -15.65 -19.47
CA SER A 53 6.58 -15.38 -18.83
C SER A 53 6.74 -14.51 -17.60
N CYS A 54 5.65 -13.86 -17.22
CA CYS A 54 5.50 -13.16 -15.95
C CYS A 54 4.02 -13.04 -15.60
N GLU A 55 3.71 -13.08 -14.31
CA GLU A 55 2.41 -12.68 -13.78
C GLU A 55 2.35 -11.15 -13.65
N ILE A 56 1.17 -10.57 -13.92
CA ILE A 56 0.93 -9.13 -13.80
C ILE A 56 -0.24 -8.92 -12.84
N MET A 57 0.04 -8.29 -11.70
CA MET A 57 -0.95 -7.90 -10.71
C MET A 57 -1.15 -6.38 -10.74
N ALA A 58 -2.39 -5.91 -10.81
CA ALA A 58 -2.68 -4.48 -10.70
C ALA A 58 -2.71 -4.04 -9.24
N LEU A 59 -1.85 -3.08 -8.89
CA LEU A 59 -1.87 -2.40 -7.60
C LEU A 59 -2.90 -1.27 -7.58
N SER A 60 -3.07 -0.60 -8.72
CA SER A 60 -4.21 0.27 -8.99
C SER A 60 -4.65 0.16 -10.46
N ILE A 61 -5.95 0.28 -10.70
CA ILE A 61 -6.54 0.46 -12.04
C ILE A 61 -6.80 1.95 -12.31
N PRO A 62 -6.83 2.42 -13.57
CA PRO A 62 -7.01 3.84 -13.86
C PRO A 62 -8.46 4.27 -13.56
N LEU A 63 -8.61 5.25 -12.67
CA LEU A 63 -9.91 5.83 -12.30
C LEU A 63 -9.78 7.36 -12.16
N PRO A 64 -10.88 8.13 -12.27
CA PRO A 64 -10.83 9.57 -12.04
C PRO A 64 -10.20 9.95 -10.68
N GLY A 65 -10.46 9.15 -9.64
CA GLY A 65 -9.95 9.37 -8.28
C GLY A 65 -8.44 9.22 -8.14
N ASN A 66 -7.76 8.52 -9.06
CA ASN A 66 -6.31 8.41 -9.10
C ASN A 66 -5.69 9.07 -10.33
N GLN A 67 -6.41 10.00 -10.95
CA GLN A 67 -5.98 10.71 -12.16
C GLN A 67 -5.67 9.75 -13.31
N TYR A 68 -6.44 8.67 -13.41
CA TYR A 68 -6.30 7.64 -14.44
C TYR A 68 -4.90 7.00 -14.48
N ARG A 69 -4.29 6.83 -13.31
CA ARG A 69 -2.98 6.19 -13.16
C ARG A 69 -3.14 4.73 -12.74
N ALA A 70 -2.70 3.84 -13.60
CA ALA A 70 -2.55 2.42 -13.28
C ALA A 70 -1.15 2.15 -12.73
N VAL A 71 -1.04 1.30 -11.71
CA VAL A 71 0.25 0.77 -11.24
C VAL A 71 0.16 -0.75 -11.24
N SER A 72 1.17 -1.42 -11.81
CA SER A 72 1.20 -2.88 -11.93
C SER A 72 2.51 -3.45 -11.43
N LEU A 73 2.41 -4.58 -10.74
CA LEU A 73 3.50 -5.42 -10.27
C LEU A 73 3.67 -6.61 -11.21
N TYR A 74 4.91 -6.91 -11.56
CA TYR A 74 5.30 -8.00 -12.43
C TYR A 74 6.18 -8.97 -11.63
N SER A 75 5.75 -10.22 -11.51
CA SER A 75 6.44 -11.29 -10.78
C SER A 75 6.64 -12.51 -11.67
N SER A 76 7.56 -13.39 -11.29
CA SER A 76 7.75 -14.66 -12.00
C SER A 76 6.60 -15.62 -11.70
N ASP A 77 6.00 -16.19 -12.75
CA ASP A 77 5.07 -17.32 -12.74
C ASP A 77 5.73 -18.63 -13.21
N LEU A 78 7.03 -18.58 -13.47
CA LEU A 78 7.79 -19.69 -14.04
C LEU A 78 8.19 -20.71 -12.97
N PRO A 79 8.31 -22.01 -13.33
CA PRO A 79 8.90 -23.00 -12.46
C PRO A 79 10.30 -22.58 -11.98
N GLY A 80 10.65 -22.90 -10.74
CA GLY A 80 11.94 -22.54 -10.16
C GLY A 80 12.09 -21.07 -9.75
N ALA A 81 11.02 -20.26 -9.86
CA ALA A 81 11.00 -18.93 -9.27
C ALA A 81 11.36 -18.95 -7.77
N SER A 82 12.04 -17.89 -7.33
CA SER A 82 12.44 -17.75 -5.94
C SER A 82 11.22 -17.83 -5.00
N THR A 83 11.34 -18.64 -3.96
CA THR A 83 10.34 -18.74 -2.89
C THR A 83 10.62 -17.81 -1.71
N LYS A 84 11.75 -17.08 -1.75
CA LYS A 84 12.11 -16.09 -0.73
C LYS A 84 11.13 -14.92 -0.82
N GLU A 85 10.54 -14.56 0.32
CA GLU A 85 9.64 -13.42 0.43
C GLU A 85 10.36 -12.10 0.12
N ASN A 86 9.69 -11.25 -0.65
CA ASN A 86 10.06 -9.88 -0.91
C ASN A 86 9.21 -8.96 -0.05
N GLU A 87 9.67 -8.72 1.18
CA GLU A 87 8.94 -7.94 2.18
C GLU A 87 8.57 -6.53 1.67
N ARG A 88 9.46 -5.89 0.89
CA ARG A 88 9.21 -4.57 0.31
C ARG A 88 8.05 -4.60 -0.68
N ALA A 89 8.00 -5.60 -1.57
CA ALA A 89 6.91 -5.78 -2.50
C ALA A 89 5.60 -6.14 -1.79
N THR A 90 5.65 -7.06 -0.82
CA THR A 90 4.48 -7.44 0.00
C THR A 90 3.88 -6.23 0.70
N LYS A 91 4.71 -5.39 1.35
CA LYS A 91 4.28 -4.14 2.00
C LYS A 91 3.69 -3.15 1.01
N LEU A 92 4.26 -3.02 -0.19
CA LEU A 92 3.73 -2.10 -1.21
C LEU A 92 2.34 -2.52 -1.70
N VAL A 93 2.14 -3.81 -1.99
CA VAL A 93 0.86 -4.36 -2.46
C VAL A 93 -0.23 -4.17 -1.41
N THR A 94 0.08 -4.53 -0.17
CA THR A 94 -0.85 -4.41 0.95
C THR A 94 -1.11 -2.94 1.32
N ALA A 95 -0.13 -2.06 1.17
CA ALA A 95 -0.34 -0.61 1.27
C ALA A 95 -1.24 -0.03 0.17
N CYS A 96 -1.49 -0.75 -0.92
CA CYS A 96 -2.49 -0.39 -1.93
C CYS A 96 -3.88 -0.99 -1.63
N GLY A 97 -4.06 -1.60 -0.46
CA GLY A 97 -5.34 -2.13 0.02
C GLY A 97 -5.68 -3.53 -0.47
N HIS A 98 -4.69 -4.28 -1.00
CA HIS A 98 -4.88 -5.65 -1.49
C HIS A 98 -4.56 -6.68 -0.41
N SER A 99 -5.50 -7.61 -0.18
CA SER A 99 -5.26 -8.77 0.68
C SER A 99 -4.48 -9.82 -0.09
N LEU A 100 -3.47 -10.42 0.54
CA LEU A 100 -2.63 -11.42 -0.10
C LEU A 100 -2.85 -12.81 0.51
N PRO A 101 -3.21 -13.83 -0.29
CA PRO A 101 -3.26 -15.20 0.20
C PRO A 101 -1.85 -15.76 0.50
N LYS A 102 -0.83 -15.19 -0.14
CA LYS A 102 0.59 -15.50 0.08
C LYS A 102 1.43 -14.26 -0.18
N ALA A 103 2.53 -14.11 0.54
CA ALA A 103 3.52 -13.07 0.30
C ALA A 103 4.02 -13.10 -1.14
N ILE A 104 4.42 -11.92 -1.61
CA ILE A 104 5.12 -11.79 -2.88
C ILE A 104 6.52 -12.36 -2.71
N CYS A 105 6.94 -13.23 -3.63
CA CYS A 105 8.24 -13.89 -3.59
C CYS A 105 9.10 -13.48 -4.79
N GLY A 106 10.41 -13.48 -4.60
CA GLY A 106 11.39 -13.17 -5.64
C GLY A 106 11.48 -11.69 -6.00
N ASP A 107 12.30 -11.40 -6.99
CA ASP A 107 12.40 -10.04 -7.53
C ASP A 107 11.09 -9.68 -8.25
N VAL A 108 10.73 -8.41 -8.20
CA VAL A 108 9.57 -7.90 -8.92
C VAL A 108 9.90 -6.63 -9.68
N PHE A 109 9.14 -6.35 -10.72
CA PHE A 109 9.17 -5.05 -11.40
C PHE A 109 7.87 -4.30 -11.14
N ILE A 110 7.93 -2.99 -11.01
CA ILE A 110 6.75 -2.12 -10.86
C ILE A 110 6.78 -1.05 -11.93
N GLY A 111 5.65 -0.83 -12.59
CA GLY A 111 5.49 0.24 -13.58
C GLY A 111 4.18 0.99 -13.42
N ARG A 112 4.16 2.24 -13.92
CA ARG A 112 2.98 3.10 -13.95
C ARG A 112 2.56 3.38 -15.39
N ALA A 113 1.27 3.49 -15.60
CA ALA A 113 0.68 3.90 -16.87
C ALA A 113 -0.40 4.96 -16.63
N TYR A 114 -0.65 5.76 -17.65
CA TYR A 114 -1.82 6.62 -17.78
C TYR A 114 -2.76 6.02 -18.81
N ASP A 115 -4.03 5.90 -18.47
CA ASP A 115 -5.05 5.44 -19.40
C ASP A 115 -6.40 6.02 -19.00
N ASN A 116 -6.85 7.03 -19.75
CA ASN A 116 -8.17 7.64 -19.55
C ASN A 116 -9.19 7.21 -20.62
N GLU A 117 -8.87 6.19 -21.42
CA GLU A 117 -9.65 5.69 -22.56
C GLU A 117 -9.92 6.68 -23.71
N GLU A 118 -9.62 7.97 -23.52
CA GLU A 118 -9.78 9.01 -24.56
C GLU A 118 -8.57 9.05 -25.51
N PHE A 119 -7.39 8.74 -24.98
CA PHE A 119 -6.13 8.70 -25.74
C PHE A 119 -5.46 7.33 -25.61
N GLU A 120 -4.50 7.06 -26.48
CA GLU A 120 -3.65 5.87 -26.33
C GLU A 120 -2.94 5.93 -24.98
N TRP A 121 -3.03 4.85 -24.22
CA TRP A 121 -2.37 4.73 -22.93
C TRP A 121 -0.86 4.99 -23.07
N GLU A 122 -0.25 5.55 -22.04
CA GLU A 122 1.20 5.77 -22.03
C GLU A 122 1.87 5.35 -20.73
N ARG A 123 3.15 4.98 -20.82
CA ARG A 123 3.97 4.77 -19.63
C ARG A 123 4.29 6.12 -18.96
N VAL A 124 4.20 6.11 -17.63
CA VAL A 124 4.55 7.24 -16.77
C VAL A 124 5.65 6.78 -15.83
N ASP A 125 6.54 7.69 -15.47
CA ASP A 125 7.60 7.38 -14.52
C ASP A 125 7.04 6.81 -13.21
N PHE A 126 7.62 5.68 -12.82
CA PHE A 126 7.55 5.10 -11.50
C PHE A 126 8.98 4.99 -10.98
N ARG A 127 9.30 5.81 -9.97
CA ARG A 127 10.66 5.97 -9.42
C ARG A 127 10.84 5.16 -8.14
N ALA A 128 12.07 5.04 -7.65
CA ALA A 128 12.35 4.34 -6.41
C ALA A 128 11.58 4.94 -5.22
N SER A 129 11.39 6.27 -5.21
CA SER A 129 10.57 6.96 -4.20
C SER A 129 9.08 6.60 -4.27
N ASP A 130 8.56 6.20 -5.43
CA ASP A 130 7.17 5.74 -5.58
C ASP A 130 6.97 4.33 -4.99
N ALA A 131 8.04 3.55 -4.83
CA ALA A 131 8.01 2.19 -4.30
C ALA A 131 7.95 2.11 -2.76
N SER A 132 7.67 3.23 -2.09
CA SER A 132 7.43 3.27 -0.65
C SER A 132 5.98 2.87 -0.32
N PRO A 133 5.72 2.03 0.70
CA PRO A 133 4.36 1.76 1.17
C PRO A 133 3.66 3.03 1.73
N THR A 134 4.43 4.07 2.04
CA THR A 134 3.91 5.37 2.52
C THR A 134 3.72 6.39 1.39
N ALA A 135 4.02 6.04 0.14
CA ALA A 135 3.85 6.95 -0.98
C ALA A 135 2.40 7.42 -1.09
N ALA A 136 2.20 8.70 -1.41
CA ALA A 136 0.87 9.32 -1.44
C ALA A 136 -0.12 8.56 -2.35
N TRP A 137 0.37 8.02 -3.47
CA TRP A 137 -0.45 7.24 -4.39
C TRP A 137 -0.96 5.93 -3.79
N CYS A 138 -0.22 5.28 -2.87
CA CYS A 138 -0.69 4.09 -2.18
C CYS A 138 -1.91 4.41 -1.31
N ARG A 139 -1.91 5.59 -0.67
CA ARG A 139 -3.06 6.09 0.11
C ARG A 139 -4.27 6.34 -0.80
N VAL A 140 -4.05 6.94 -1.97
CA VAL A 140 -5.10 7.13 -2.98
C VAL A 140 -5.61 5.77 -3.46
N ALA A 141 -4.74 4.83 -3.81
CA ALA A 141 -5.10 3.53 -4.39
C ALA A 141 -6.13 2.78 -3.52
N ARG A 142 -5.90 2.74 -2.21
CA ARG A 142 -6.79 2.04 -1.26
C ARG A 142 -8.08 2.79 -0.88
N GLN A 143 -8.22 4.07 -1.26
CA GLN A 143 -9.46 4.82 -1.06
C GLN A 143 -10.56 4.38 -2.03
N LYS A 144 -11.83 4.65 -1.68
CA LYS A 144 -12.97 4.44 -2.56
C LYS A 144 -12.79 5.24 -3.86
N GLY A 145 -12.75 4.54 -5.01
CA GLY A 145 -12.52 5.16 -6.32
C GLY A 145 -11.04 5.40 -6.66
N GLY A 146 -10.12 4.92 -5.82
CA GLY A 146 -8.67 5.00 -6.04
C GLY A 146 -8.06 3.86 -6.88
N GLY A 147 -8.83 2.81 -7.14
CA GLY A 147 -8.47 1.74 -8.07
C GLY A 147 -7.66 0.59 -7.48
N GLY A 148 -7.34 0.60 -6.18
CA GLY A 148 -6.71 -0.49 -5.44
C GLY A 148 -7.70 -1.46 -4.80
N GLY A 149 -7.21 -2.31 -3.88
CA GLY A 149 -7.89 -3.55 -3.47
C GLY A 149 -9.11 -3.39 -2.57
N GLN A 150 -9.25 -2.27 -1.84
CA GLN A 150 -10.35 -2.04 -0.88
C GLN A 150 -10.67 -3.25 0.03
N GLY A 151 -9.68 -4.08 0.37
CA GLY A 151 -9.83 -5.29 1.22
C GLY A 151 -10.13 -6.60 0.48
N GLY A 152 -10.28 -6.58 -0.85
CA GLY A 152 -10.40 -7.79 -1.69
C GLY A 152 -9.05 -8.45 -1.99
N SER A 153 -9.07 -9.75 -2.30
CA SER A 153 -7.89 -10.48 -2.77
C SER A 153 -7.54 -10.06 -4.20
N ALA A 154 -6.33 -9.52 -4.40
CA ALA A 154 -5.81 -9.31 -5.75
C ALA A 154 -5.46 -10.66 -6.38
N SER A 155 -6.04 -10.99 -7.53
CA SER A 155 -5.63 -12.20 -8.26
C SER A 155 -5.57 -12.06 -9.77
N SER A 156 -6.17 -11.03 -10.39
CA SER A 156 -5.91 -10.62 -11.78
C SER A 156 -6.60 -9.29 -12.11
N LEU A 157 -6.19 -8.60 -13.19
CA LEU A 157 -6.91 -7.41 -13.71
C LEU A 157 -8.38 -7.74 -14.03
N ASN A 158 -8.66 -8.96 -14.51
CA ASN A 158 -10.02 -9.47 -14.71
C ASN A 158 -10.81 -9.62 -13.41
N SER A 159 -10.18 -10.08 -12.33
CA SER A 159 -10.82 -10.21 -11.01
C SER A 159 -11.21 -8.84 -10.43
N LEU A 160 -10.34 -7.83 -10.59
CA LEU A 160 -10.60 -6.47 -10.11
C LEU A 160 -11.74 -5.79 -10.88
N VAL A 161 -11.78 -5.95 -12.21
CA VAL A 161 -12.88 -5.45 -13.05
C VAL A 161 -14.20 -6.13 -12.67
N GLN A 162 -14.21 -7.44 -12.39
CA GLN A 162 -15.39 -8.15 -11.92
C GLN A 162 -15.85 -7.72 -10.52
N GLN A 163 -14.93 -7.50 -9.58
CA GLN A 163 -15.26 -7.03 -8.23
C GLN A 163 -15.96 -5.67 -8.26
N GLN A 164 -15.56 -4.79 -9.19
CA GLN A 164 -16.19 -3.48 -9.38
C GLN A 164 -17.54 -3.55 -10.11
N MET A 165 -17.76 -4.55 -10.98
CA MET A 165 -19.07 -4.78 -11.61
C MET A 165 -20.09 -5.47 -10.69
N ASN A 166 -19.65 -6.12 -9.60
CA ASN A 166 -20.54 -6.86 -8.70
C ASN A 166 -21.11 -6.03 -7.53
N VAL A 167 -21.11 -4.69 -7.62
CA VAL A 167 -21.69 -3.78 -6.61
C VAL A 167 -23.23 -3.77 -6.65
N SER A 168 -23.85 -4.54 -7.56
CA SER A 168 -25.30 -4.73 -7.64
C SER A 168 -25.74 -6.14 -7.21
N GLY A 169 -25.84 -6.36 -5.89
CA GLY A 169 -26.87 -7.21 -5.28
C GLY A 169 -26.52 -8.66 -4.92
N GLY A 170 -26.00 -8.88 -3.71
CA GLY A 170 -26.02 -10.19 -3.01
C GLY A 170 -25.07 -10.23 -1.81
N PRO A 171 -25.42 -10.91 -0.69
CA PRO A 171 -24.54 -10.96 0.48
C PRO A 171 -23.32 -11.85 0.19
N PRO A 172 -22.10 -11.44 0.54
CA PRO A 172 -20.92 -12.24 0.29
C PRO A 172 -20.84 -13.41 1.29
N HIS A 173 -20.72 -14.63 0.78
CA HIS A 173 -20.30 -15.78 1.56
C HIS A 173 -18.77 -15.84 1.53
N VAL A 174 -18.13 -15.37 2.61
CA VAL A 174 -16.66 -15.33 2.71
C VAL A 174 -16.19 -16.54 3.51
N VAL A 175 -15.68 -17.56 2.84
CA VAL A 175 -14.81 -18.55 3.48
C VAL A 175 -13.41 -17.96 3.44
N ALA A 176 -12.89 -17.49 4.57
CA ALA A 176 -11.56 -16.90 4.66
C ALA A 176 -10.48 -18.00 4.52
N PRO A 177 -9.63 -18.00 3.48
CA PRO A 177 -8.33 -18.64 3.59
C PRO A 177 -7.49 -17.83 4.58
N GLN A 178 -6.46 -18.43 5.17
CA GLN A 178 -5.48 -17.73 6.00
C GLN A 178 -4.67 -16.74 5.12
N THR A 179 -5.27 -15.58 4.83
CA THR A 179 -4.62 -14.47 4.13
C THR A 179 -3.62 -13.83 5.06
N GLN A 180 -2.46 -13.45 4.54
CA GLN A 180 -1.56 -12.57 5.26
C GLN A 180 -2.31 -11.27 5.58
N ALA A 181 -2.27 -10.88 6.85
CA ALA A 181 -2.93 -9.68 7.34
C ALA A 181 -2.49 -8.47 6.52
N LEU A 182 -3.45 -7.60 6.14
CA LEU A 182 -3.17 -6.37 5.43
C LEU A 182 -2.15 -5.54 6.22
N TYR A 183 -1.33 -4.73 5.53
CA TYR A 183 -0.34 -3.88 6.18
C TYR A 183 -0.99 -2.99 7.23
N GLY A 184 -0.48 -3.05 8.46
CA GLY A 184 -1.08 -2.41 9.62
C GLY A 184 -2.13 -3.21 10.37
N MET A 185 -2.62 -4.37 9.91
CA MET A 185 -3.52 -5.22 10.70
C MET A 185 -2.79 -6.02 11.79
N ASP A 186 -3.52 -6.53 12.79
CA ASP A 186 -2.99 -7.37 13.87
C ASP A 186 -2.06 -8.48 13.36
N GLY A 187 -0.81 -8.45 13.82
CA GLY A 187 0.25 -9.39 13.43
C GLY A 187 1.04 -8.99 12.17
N ALA A 188 0.61 -7.96 11.42
CA ALA A 188 1.40 -7.35 10.36
C ALA A 188 2.33 -6.24 10.92
N PRO A 189 3.42 -5.89 10.21
CA PRO A 189 4.22 -4.74 10.60
C PRO A 189 3.39 -3.45 10.62
N ALA A 190 3.63 -2.60 11.63
CA ALA A 190 2.97 -1.30 11.75
C ALA A 190 3.22 -0.43 10.52
N VAL A 191 2.23 0.38 10.17
CA VAL A 191 2.36 1.43 9.16
C VAL A 191 3.19 2.55 9.77
N VAL A 192 4.38 2.81 9.22
CA VAL A 192 5.27 3.87 9.70
C VAL A 192 4.96 5.16 8.95
N GLU A 193 4.87 6.26 9.67
CA GLU A 193 4.61 7.61 9.17
C GLU A 193 5.65 8.58 9.77
N ASP A 194 5.74 9.81 9.27
CA ASP A 194 6.72 10.80 9.77
C ASP A 194 6.56 11.11 11.27
N TRP A 195 5.36 10.94 11.81
CA TRP A 195 5.03 11.21 13.22
C TRP A 195 5.18 9.98 14.14
N GLY A 196 5.32 8.77 13.60
CA GLY A 196 5.29 7.54 14.40
C GLY A 196 4.82 6.32 13.60
N SER A 197 4.01 5.46 14.22
CA SER A 197 3.44 4.32 13.52
C SER A 197 2.00 4.02 13.96
N TRP A 198 1.27 3.22 13.19
CA TRP A 198 -0.02 2.71 13.61
C TRP A 198 -0.30 1.28 13.14
N THR A 199 -1.12 0.60 13.92
CA THR A 199 -1.70 -0.71 13.66
C THR A 199 -3.22 -0.66 13.84
N GLN A 200 -3.91 -1.75 13.51
CA GLN A 200 -5.35 -1.86 13.66
C GLN A 200 -5.76 -3.32 13.83
N SER A 201 -6.88 -3.51 14.51
CA SER A 201 -7.62 -4.77 14.55
C SER A 201 -8.91 -4.64 13.72
N ALA A 202 -9.84 -5.59 13.86
CA ALA A 202 -11.19 -5.42 13.31
C ALA A 202 -11.92 -4.21 13.90
N ASP A 203 -11.63 -3.87 15.17
CA ASP A 203 -12.47 -2.98 15.97
C ASP A 203 -11.73 -1.71 16.41
N GLU A 204 -10.41 -1.70 16.34
CA GLU A 204 -9.58 -0.60 16.85
C GLU A 204 -8.47 -0.20 15.88
N VAL A 205 -7.96 1.02 16.05
CA VAL A 205 -6.72 1.53 15.44
C VAL A 205 -5.83 2.05 16.55
N GLU A 206 -4.59 1.58 16.62
CA GLU A 206 -3.60 2.01 17.62
C GLU A 206 -2.50 2.82 16.94
N ALA A 207 -2.35 4.09 17.32
CA ALA A 207 -1.27 4.96 16.87
C ALA A 207 -0.25 5.15 17.99
N LYS A 208 1.03 4.95 17.67
CA LYS A 208 2.15 4.99 18.60
C LYS A 208 3.17 6.05 18.19
N LEU A 209 3.48 6.97 19.12
CA LEU A 209 4.46 8.04 18.93
C LEU A 209 5.57 7.93 19.98
N SER A 210 6.82 8.07 19.56
CA SER A 210 7.93 8.25 20.50
C SER A 210 8.06 9.72 20.88
N ILE A 211 7.97 10.02 22.17
CA ILE A 211 8.00 11.37 22.73
C ILE A 211 9.10 11.48 23.81
N PRO A 212 9.59 12.69 24.13
CA PRO A 212 10.62 12.87 25.15
C PRO A 212 10.19 12.33 26.52
N SER A 213 11.10 11.67 27.22
CA SER A 213 10.88 11.24 28.60
C SER A 213 10.57 12.44 29.51
N GLY A 214 9.71 12.21 30.50
CA GLY A 214 9.22 13.26 31.39
C GLY A 214 8.04 14.07 30.85
N THR A 215 7.61 13.87 29.60
CA THR A 215 6.37 14.45 29.05
C THR A 215 5.17 13.98 29.86
N LYS A 216 4.38 14.90 30.41
CA LYS A 216 3.22 14.57 31.26
C LYS A 216 1.93 14.66 30.45
N SER A 217 0.87 14.04 30.96
CA SER A 217 -0.46 14.04 30.31
C SER A 217 -0.95 15.45 29.97
N LYS A 218 -0.70 16.44 30.86
CA LYS A 218 -1.06 17.85 30.64
C LYS A 218 -0.35 18.52 29.44
N ASP A 219 0.77 17.95 29.01
CA ASP A 219 1.57 18.44 27.88
C ASP A 219 1.08 17.83 26.55
N CYS A 220 0.23 16.81 26.61
CA CYS A 220 -0.43 16.18 25.48
C CYS A 220 -1.85 16.73 25.32
N LYS A 221 -2.15 17.32 24.16
CA LYS A 221 -3.50 17.73 23.78
C LYS A 221 -4.02 16.80 22.69
N ILE A 222 -4.96 15.95 23.05
CA ILE A 222 -5.55 14.96 22.15
C ILE A 222 -7.06 15.24 22.05
N SER A 223 -7.56 15.33 20.83
CA SER A 223 -8.98 15.54 20.54
C SER A 223 -9.47 14.45 19.60
N PHE A 224 -10.41 13.65 20.11
CA PHE A 224 -11.16 12.68 19.34
C PHE A 224 -12.47 13.30 18.88
N LYS A 225 -12.75 13.23 17.58
CA LYS A 225 -14.06 13.53 17.01
C LYS A 225 -14.42 12.42 16.04
N ARG A 226 -15.72 12.27 15.78
CA ARG A 226 -16.27 11.17 14.96
C ARG A 226 -15.44 10.88 13.70
N ASN A 227 -14.99 11.89 12.96
CA ASN A 227 -14.16 11.71 11.75
C ASN A 227 -12.86 12.52 11.78
N GLN A 228 -12.36 12.92 12.95
CA GLN A 228 -11.16 13.77 13.03
C GLN A 228 -10.34 13.43 14.27
N LEU A 229 -9.01 13.43 14.11
CA LEU A 229 -8.05 13.30 15.20
C LEU A 229 -7.10 14.51 15.20
N SER A 230 -6.81 15.02 16.38
CA SER A 230 -5.76 16.01 16.61
C SER A 230 -4.92 15.60 17.81
N VAL A 231 -3.60 15.56 17.63
CA VAL A 231 -2.59 15.19 18.63
C VAL A 231 -1.50 16.25 18.61
N ALA A 232 -1.33 16.94 19.73
CA ALA A 232 -0.23 17.87 19.93
C ALA A 232 0.50 17.56 21.23
N VAL A 233 1.83 17.63 21.20
CA VAL A 233 2.70 17.35 22.35
C VAL A 233 3.60 18.57 22.57
N HIS A 234 3.61 19.14 23.77
CA HIS A 234 4.29 20.41 24.08
C HIS A 234 3.90 21.56 23.14
N GLY A 235 2.66 21.55 22.63
CA GLY A 235 2.15 22.54 21.66
C GLY A 235 2.54 22.30 20.21
N GLU A 236 3.39 21.30 19.92
CA GLU A 236 3.73 20.89 18.55
C GLU A 236 2.71 19.87 18.04
N THR A 237 2.09 20.15 16.89
CA THR A 237 1.17 19.22 16.23
C THR A 237 1.91 18.02 15.67
N LYS A 238 1.56 16.82 16.14
CA LYS A 238 2.10 15.55 15.64
C LYS A 238 1.17 14.88 14.63
N ILE A 239 -0.13 14.88 14.92
CA ILE A 239 -1.17 14.33 14.03
C ILE A 239 -2.31 15.33 13.97
N SER A 240 -2.78 15.66 12.77
CA SER A 240 -4.00 16.45 12.59
C SER A 240 -4.59 16.15 11.23
N GLY A 241 -5.85 15.69 11.20
CA GLY A 241 -6.52 15.41 9.95
C GLY A 241 -7.84 14.66 10.09
N ILE A 242 -8.50 14.47 8.95
CA ILE A 242 -9.74 13.70 8.83
C ILE A 242 -9.38 12.21 8.88
N LEU A 243 -10.08 11.45 9.72
CA LEU A 243 -9.89 10.01 9.88
C LEU A 243 -10.45 9.25 8.68
N PHE A 244 -9.91 8.05 8.40
CA PHE A 244 -10.40 7.20 7.30
C PHE A 244 -11.88 6.83 7.42
N SER A 245 -12.32 6.51 8.63
CA SER A 245 -13.71 6.16 8.92
C SER A 245 -14.09 6.71 10.28
N ALA A 246 -15.39 6.67 10.56
CA ALA A 246 -15.93 7.11 11.82
C ALA A 246 -15.38 6.28 13.00
N ILE A 247 -15.09 6.97 14.10
CA ILE A 247 -14.75 6.40 15.42
C ILE A 247 -15.90 6.62 16.40
N VAL A 248 -15.84 5.93 17.53
CA VAL A 248 -16.64 6.19 18.73
C VAL A 248 -15.78 7.03 19.69
N PRO A 249 -15.90 8.38 19.69
CA PRO A 249 -14.93 9.23 20.38
C PRO A 249 -14.83 9.00 21.89
N ASP A 250 -15.96 8.64 22.52
CA ASP A 250 -16.04 8.41 23.96
C ASP A 250 -15.33 7.12 24.40
N ASP A 251 -15.12 6.19 23.47
CA ASP A 251 -14.42 4.91 23.72
C ASP A 251 -12.93 4.98 23.34
N CYS A 252 -12.49 6.10 22.74
CA CYS A 252 -11.09 6.31 22.39
C CYS A 252 -10.27 6.68 23.62
N THR A 253 -9.05 6.16 23.70
CA THR A 253 -8.16 6.40 24.85
C THR A 253 -6.74 6.75 24.41
N PHE A 254 -5.95 7.26 25.34
CA PHE A 254 -4.51 7.36 25.17
C PHE A 254 -3.79 6.95 26.45
N THR A 255 -2.63 6.33 26.30
CA THR A 255 -1.76 5.91 27.39
C THR A 255 -0.34 6.37 27.12
N MET A 256 0.46 6.45 28.18
CA MET A 256 1.88 6.75 28.06
C MET A 256 2.70 5.75 28.86
N GLU A 257 3.74 5.21 28.24
CA GLU A 257 4.63 4.23 28.86
C GLU A 257 6.09 4.65 28.69
N ASP A 258 6.87 4.65 29.77
CA ASP A 258 8.30 4.94 29.67
C ASP A 258 9.04 3.76 29.04
N ALA A 259 9.81 4.04 28.00
CA ALA A 259 10.66 3.05 27.35
C ALA A 259 12.03 2.98 28.04
N LYS A 260 12.68 1.81 27.95
CA LYS A 260 13.97 1.53 28.60
C LYS A 260 15.13 2.37 28.04
N ASP A 261 14.96 2.94 26.86
CA ASP A 261 15.97 3.75 26.16
C ASP A 261 15.91 5.25 26.53
N GLY A 262 15.07 5.62 27.49
CA GLY A 262 14.91 7.01 27.92
C GLY A 262 13.97 7.82 27.02
N THR A 263 13.21 7.17 26.13
CA THR A 263 12.03 7.74 25.46
C THR A 263 10.75 7.35 26.20
N ARG A 264 9.62 7.91 25.78
CA ARG A 264 8.28 7.55 26.27
C ARG A 264 7.39 7.30 25.06
N ASP A 265 6.63 6.23 25.10
CA ASP A 265 5.65 5.90 24.07
C ASP A 265 4.30 6.54 24.43
N LEU A 266 3.74 7.32 23.51
CA LEU A 266 2.35 7.77 23.54
C LEU A 266 1.53 6.85 22.64
N CYS A 267 0.70 6.00 23.24
CA CYS A 267 -0.22 5.13 22.51
C CYS A 267 -1.62 5.75 22.49
N ILE A 268 -2.23 5.79 21.32
CA ILE A 268 -3.57 6.35 21.08
C ILE A 268 -4.41 5.25 20.47
N THR A 269 -5.47 4.85 21.17
CA THR A 269 -6.38 3.80 20.74
C THR A 269 -7.69 4.43 20.27
N LEU A 270 -8.04 4.21 19.00
CA LEU A 270 -9.26 4.67 18.37
C LEU A 270 -10.22 3.50 18.19
N THR A 271 -11.39 3.56 18.82
CA THR A 271 -12.45 2.57 18.61
C THR A 271 -13.23 2.88 17.34
N LYS A 272 -13.30 1.94 16.41
CA LYS A 272 -13.99 2.10 15.13
C LYS A 272 -15.50 2.08 15.35
N ALA A 273 -16.22 3.00 14.71
CA ALA A 273 -17.69 2.96 14.71
C ALA A 273 -18.26 1.90 13.75
N ASN A 274 -17.46 1.45 12.79
CA ASN A 274 -17.78 0.40 11.84
C ASN A 274 -16.81 -0.78 12.06
N GLU A 275 -17.23 -1.75 12.87
CA GLU A 275 -16.48 -2.99 13.13
C GLU A 275 -16.18 -3.74 11.82
N GLY A 276 -15.02 -4.41 11.77
CA GLY A 276 -14.55 -5.13 10.59
C GLY A 276 -14.06 -4.25 9.43
N SER A 277 -14.16 -2.92 9.54
CA SER A 277 -13.61 -2.02 8.53
C SER A 277 -12.08 -1.99 8.60
N THR A 278 -11.41 -2.30 7.50
CA THR A 278 -9.94 -2.15 7.42
C THR A 278 -9.60 -0.73 7.00
N TRP A 279 -8.98 -0.01 7.91
CA TRP A 279 -8.53 1.35 7.71
C TRP A 279 -7.35 1.38 6.78
N SER A 280 -7.45 2.26 5.81
CA SER A 280 -6.40 2.45 4.85
C SER A 280 -5.32 3.37 5.39
N PHE A 281 -5.69 4.48 6.00
CA PHE A 281 -4.77 5.46 6.58
C PHE A 281 -5.32 5.88 7.95
N LEU A 282 -4.46 6.47 8.79
CA LEU A 282 -4.93 7.05 10.05
C LEU A 282 -5.66 8.38 9.77
N THR A 283 -4.96 9.34 9.18
CA THR A 283 -5.51 10.65 8.80
C THR A 283 -5.18 11.02 7.36
N GLU A 284 -6.08 11.71 6.68
CA GLU A 284 -5.75 12.45 5.46
C GLU A 284 -4.71 13.52 5.82
N THR A 285 -3.61 13.55 5.08
CA THR A 285 -2.63 14.63 5.18
C THR A 285 -3.24 15.86 4.52
N ALA A 286 -3.25 16.98 5.23
CA ALA A 286 -3.59 18.28 4.63
C ALA A 286 -2.60 18.66 3.52
#